data_AF-A0A256HCG6-F1
#
_entry.id   AF-A0A256HCG6-F1
#
_cell.length_a   1.000
_cell.length_b   1.000
_cell.length_c   1.000
_cell.angle_alpha   90.00
_cell.angle_beta   90.00
_cell.angle_gamma   90.00
#
_symmetry.space_group_name_H-M   'P 1'
#
loop_
_entity.id
_entity.type
_entity.pdbx_description
1 polymer ?
#
loop_
_entity_poly.entity_id
_entity_poly.type
_entity_poly.pdbx_seq_one_letter_code
_entity_poly.pdbx_strand_id
1 'polypeptide(L)'
;MVPASDEPPTDGPAGASPDDGPSAAGPVTDRSPRPGPLLDRTLAHVERLLPLALVPLLTALLNVEDLAATAETDTVVSVSASFPVYRYDLWSIIDPPGDGGASTSVPFDSVGPLALAVPLLGAYVVVSGALSAGYFGSIAEGITTGRFDFVANVRRFAVRLIALEALVVAAILLAVVPLAAFPPLLVFAVVALLVLSYLFFPTVYVLVLEDRGIESAIRRAYGLVTRHRPLWFFLALAAATALCSVPLSALAYSGPVPAVVAAVVAAPIALAFNVAAALKVAAMADVDAVR
;
A
#
# COMPACT_ATOMS: atom_id res chain seq x y z
N MET A 1 -31.55 -13.78 69.64
CA MET A 1 -32.88 -14.16 69.15
C MET A 1 -32.70 -14.57 67.70
N VAL A 2 -33.04 -15.84 67.41
CA VAL A 2 -32.86 -16.63 66.18
C VAL A 2 -31.43 -17.12 65.88
N PRO A 3 -31.21 -18.44 65.66
CA PRO A 3 -29.94 -19.12 65.94
C PRO A 3 -29.21 -19.67 64.69
N ALA A 4 -27.97 -20.08 64.92
CA ALA A 4 -27.16 -20.92 64.04
C ALA A 4 -27.70 -22.35 63.97
N SER A 5 -27.52 -23.02 62.83
CA SER A 5 -27.74 -24.46 62.66
C SER A 5 -26.48 -25.13 62.10
N ASP A 6 -26.04 -26.15 62.83
CA ASP A 6 -24.99 -27.12 62.59
C ASP A 6 -25.34 -28.15 61.48
N GLU A 7 -24.30 -28.55 60.72
CA GLU A 7 -23.87 -29.89 60.22
C GLU A 7 -24.87 -30.94 59.64
N PRO A 8 -24.45 -31.90 58.75
CA PRO A 8 -23.23 -32.73 58.88
C PRO A 8 -22.46 -33.11 57.58
N PRO A 9 -21.28 -33.78 57.72
CA PRO A 9 -20.44 -34.26 56.61
C PRO A 9 -20.87 -35.64 56.09
N THR A 10 -20.55 -35.95 54.84
CA THR A 10 -20.71 -37.29 54.25
C THR A 10 -19.37 -37.81 53.73
N ASP A 11 -18.86 -38.84 54.40
CA ASP A 11 -17.72 -39.67 54.01
C ASP A 11 -18.14 -40.86 53.15
N GLY A 12 -17.36 -41.14 52.09
CA GLY A 12 -17.02 -42.47 51.54
C GLY A 12 -18.05 -43.19 50.64
N PRO A 13 -17.63 -44.14 49.77
CA PRO A 13 -16.38 -44.92 49.82
C PRO A 13 -15.56 -45.00 48.52
N ALA A 14 -14.38 -45.61 48.68
CA ALA A 14 -13.41 -45.99 47.68
C ALA A 14 -13.92 -46.97 46.61
N GLY A 15 -13.42 -46.81 45.38
CA GLY A 15 -13.54 -47.75 44.27
C GLY A 15 -12.30 -47.68 43.39
N ALA A 16 -11.66 -48.84 43.19
CA ALA A 16 -10.33 -49.04 42.65
C ALA A 16 -10.21 -48.88 41.11
N SER A 17 -8.94 -48.74 40.68
CA SER A 17 -8.37 -48.58 39.34
C SER A 17 -8.89 -49.53 38.24
N PRO A 18 -8.62 -49.17 36.97
CA PRO A 18 -7.58 -49.90 36.25
C PRO A 18 -6.62 -49.03 35.42
N ASP A 19 -5.46 -49.64 35.16
CA ASP A 19 -4.46 -49.32 34.14
C ASP A 19 -4.96 -48.51 32.93
N ASP A 20 -4.25 -47.41 32.64
CA ASP A 20 -4.00 -46.97 31.28
C ASP A 20 -2.51 -46.65 31.16
N GLY A 21 -1.83 -47.42 30.30
CA GLY A 21 -0.38 -47.43 30.15
C GLY A 21 0.22 -46.10 29.67
N PRO A 22 1.56 -46.04 29.52
CA PRO A 22 2.24 -44.88 28.96
C PRO A 22 1.83 -44.72 27.49
N SER A 23 0.78 -43.91 27.26
CA SER A 23 0.42 -43.45 25.93
C SER A 23 1.64 -42.74 25.38
N ALA A 24 2.22 -43.36 24.36
CA ALA A 24 3.39 -42.89 23.66
C ALA A 24 3.22 -41.41 23.38
N ALA A 25 4.11 -40.60 23.96
CA ALA A 25 4.41 -39.28 23.46
C ALA A 25 4.91 -39.45 22.03
N GLY A 26 3.98 -39.55 21.08
CA GLY A 26 4.27 -39.31 19.69
C GLY A 26 4.93 -37.94 19.63
N PRO A 27 5.96 -37.76 18.80
CA PRO A 27 6.52 -36.44 18.60
C PRO A 27 5.38 -35.58 18.07
N VAL A 28 4.85 -34.71 18.94
CA VAL A 28 4.14 -33.51 18.52
C VAL A 28 5.21 -32.74 17.75
N THR A 29 5.30 -33.06 16.46
CA THR A 29 5.94 -32.20 15.50
C THR A 29 5.01 -31.02 15.38
N ASP A 30 5.12 -30.14 16.37
CA ASP A 30 4.85 -28.72 16.24
C ASP A 30 5.79 -28.20 15.15
N ARG A 31 5.50 -28.60 13.90
CA ARG A 31 5.98 -27.90 12.73
C ARG A 31 5.12 -26.66 12.68
N SER A 32 5.50 -25.68 13.49
CA SER A 32 5.20 -24.29 13.22
C SER A 32 5.41 -24.08 11.71
N PRO A 33 4.36 -23.76 10.95
CA PRO A 33 4.44 -23.76 9.50
C PRO A 33 5.48 -22.71 9.09
N ARG A 34 6.58 -23.18 8.48
CA ARG A 34 7.63 -22.30 7.98
C ARG A 34 6.98 -21.22 7.11
N PRO A 35 7.18 -19.93 7.38
CA PRO A 35 6.72 -18.91 6.47
C PRO A 35 7.44 -19.11 5.14
N GLY A 36 6.69 -19.44 4.09
CA GLY A 36 7.22 -19.37 2.72
C GLY A 36 7.77 -17.95 2.46
N PRO A 37 8.71 -17.80 1.52
CA PRO A 37 9.24 -16.49 1.18
C PRO A 37 8.08 -15.55 0.80
N LEU A 38 8.16 -14.27 1.22
CA LEU A 38 7.13 -13.25 0.99
C LEU A 38 6.66 -13.20 -0.48
N LEU A 39 7.57 -13.52 -1.39
CA LEU A 39 7.32 -13.60 -2.82
C LEU A 39 6.26 -14.64 -3.18
N ASP A 40 6.38 -15.89 -2.71
CA ASP A 40 5.42 -16.96 -3.03
C ASP A 40 4.01 -16.61 -2.55
N ARG A 41 3.92 -16.02 -1.35
CA ARG A 41 2.65 -15.53 -0.81
C ARG A 41 2.09 -14.39 -1.65
N THR A 42 2.94 -13.46 -2.06
CA THR A 42 2.52 -12.33 -2.90
C THR A 42 1.96 -12.86 -4.22
N LEU A 43 2.65 -13.78 -4.88
CA LEU A 43 2.21 -14.37 -6.15
C LEU A 43 0.86 -15.09 -6.02
N ALA A 44 0.67 -15.89 -4.96
CA ALA A 44 -0.61 -16.58 -4.70
C ALA A 44 -1.79 -15.61 -4.52
N HIS A 45 -1.55 -14.43 -3.93
CA HIS A 45 -2.57 -13.39 -3.78
C HIS A 45 -2.77 -12.59 -5.06
N VAL A 46 -1.70 -12.29 -5.81
CA VAL A 46 -1.77 -11.51 -7.05
C VAL A 46 -2.63 -12.21 -8.10
N GLU A 47 -2.53 -13.54 -8.25
CA GLU A 47 -3.37 -14.28 -9.20
C GLU A 47 -4.87 -14.10 -8.90
N ARG A 48 -5.22 -14.12 -7.62
CA ARG A 48 -6.61 -13.93 -7.15
C ARG A 48 -7.08 -12.48 -7.26
N LEU A 49 -6.17 -11.55 -7.02
CA LEU A 49 -6.42 -10.12 -7.01
C LEU A 49 -6.19 -9.45 -8.36
N LEU A 50 -5.88 -10.22 -9.41
CA LEU A 50 -5.58 -9.71 -10.75
C LEU A 50 -6.62 -8.72 -11.29
N PRO A 51 -7.94 -8.86 -11.04
CA PRO A 51 -8.90 -7.84 -11.45
C PRO A 51 -8.63 -6.44 -10.86
N LEU A 52 -7.97 -6.35 -9.70
CA LEU A 52 -7.56 -5.08 -9.09
C LEU A 52 -6.40 -4.40 -9.84
N ALA A 53 -5.67 -5.11 -10.71
CA ALA A 53 -4.65 -4.51 -11.58
C ALA A 53 -5.27 -3.50 -12.57
N LEU A 54 -6.59 -3.56 -12.80
CA LEU A 54 -7.30 -2.52 -13.54
C LEU A 54 -7.17 -1.13 -12.90
N VAL A 55 -7.02 -1.04 -11.57
CA VAL A 55 -6.89 0.27 -10.91
C VAL A 55 -5.55 0.94 -11.28
N PRO A 56 -4.37 0.32 -11.06
CA PRO A 56 -3.10 0.85 -11.55
C PRO A 56 -3.07 1.12 -13.06
N LEU A 57 -3.74 0.29 -13.87
CA LEU A 57 -3.84 0.49 -15.31
C LEU A 57 -4.64 1.76 -15.64
N LEU A 58 -5.83 1.91 -15.05
CA LEU A 58 -6.68 3.07 -15.27
C LEU A 58 -5.99 4.34 -14.79
N THR A 59 -5.32 4.32 -13.64
CA THR A 59 -4.59 5.49 -13.16
C THR A 59 -3.42 5.86 -14.06
N ALA A 60 -2.68 4.88 -14.59
CA ALA A 60 -1.64 5.13 -15.58
C ALA A 60 -2.18 5.75 -16.87
N LEU A 61 -3.32 5.28 -17.37
CA LEU A 61 -3.93 5.77 -18.61
C LEU A 61 -4.61 7.14 -18.47
N LEU A 62 -5.05 7.50 -17.26
CA LEU A 62 -5.65 8.81 -16.98
C LEU A 62 -4.63 9.95 -16.98
N ASN A 63 -3.33 9.64 -16.84
CA ASN A 63 -2.25 10.62 -17.01
C ASN A 63 -1.93 10.81 -18.50
N VAL A 64 -2.87 11.46 -19.21
CA VAL A 64 -2.80 11.67 -20.65
C VAL A 64 -1.62 12.55 -21.05
N GLU A 65 -1.21 13.49 -20.19
CA GLU A 65 -0.05 14.35 -20.40
C GLU A 65 1.25 13.53 -20.45
N ASP A 66 1.45 12.63 -19.49
CA ASP A 66 2.62 11.74 -19.45
C ASP A 66 2.63 10.78 -20.65
N LEU A 67 1.46 10.26 -21.07
CA LEU A 67 1.33 9.46 -22.29
C LEU A 67 1.68 10.24 -23.55
N ALA A 68 1.21 11.50 -23.67
CA ALA A 68 1.52 12.34 -24.82
C ALA A 68 3.02 12.67 -24.87
N ALA A 69 3.64 12.94 -23.72
CA ALA A 69 5.06 13.21 -23.61
C ALA A 69 5.94 12.04 -24.10
N THR A 70 5.46 10.78 -24.03
CA THR A 70 6.20 9.63 -24.61
C THR A 70 6.31 9.67 -26.13
N ALA A 71 5.45 10.43 -26.83
CA ALA A 71 5.51 10.59 -28.27
C ALA A 71 6.54 11.63 -28.71
N GLU A 72 6.98 12.50 -27.80
CA GLU A 72 7.83 13.67 -28.09
C GLU A 72 9.25 13.52 -27.53
N THR A 73 9.56 12.41 -26.85
CA THR A 73 10.84 12.20 -26.17
C THR A 73 11.90 11.54 -27.06
N ASP A 74 13.12 12.05 -26.99
CA ASP A 74 14.33 11.41 -27.53
C ASP A 74 15.01 10.48 -26.49
N THR A 75 14.44 10.36 -25.29
CA THR A 75 15.01 9.57 -24.19
C THR A 75 14.71 8.08 -24.38
N VAL A 76 15.74 7.23 -24.31
CA VAL A 76 15.60 5.79 -24.54
C VAL A 76 15.39 4.99 -23.25
N VAL A 77 15.92 5.43 -22.10
CA VAL A 77 15.85 4.72 -20.82
C VAL A 77 15.80 5.71 -19.65
N SER A 78 15.00 5.42 -18.62
CA SER A 78 14.99 6.10 -17.32
C SER A 78 15.28 5.11 -16.18
N VAL A 79 16.02 5.59 -15.18
CA VAL A 79 16.23 4.90 -13.91
C VAL A 79 15.49 5.66 -12.83
N SER A 80 14.38 5.08 -12.34
CA SER A 80 13.57 5.68 -11.28
C SER A 80 13.53 4.77 -10.07
N ALA A 81 13.79 5.32 -8.88
CA ALA A 81 13.73 4.60 -7.63
C ALA A 81 12.60 5.16 -6.77
N SER A 82 11.44 4.51 -6.83
CA SER A 82 10.28 4.95 -6.06
C SER A 82 10.23 4.30 -4.69
N PHE A 83 10.25 5.15 -3.68
CA PHE A 83 9.91 4.74 -2.33
C PHE A 83 8.46 4.24 -2.26
N PRO A 84 8.08 3.43 -1.26
CA PRO A 84 6.70 3.16 -0.91
C PRO A 84 5.82 4.42 -0.98
N VAL A 85 5.14 4.58 -2.11
CA VAL A 85 4.22 5.67 -2.40
C VAL A 85 2.79 5.25 -2.10
N TYR A 86 1.93 6.25 -1.92
CA TYR A 86 0.52 6.08 -1.62
C TYR A 86 -0.21 5.18 -2.62
N ARG A 87 0.22 5.12 -3.89
CA ARG A 87 -0.27 4.19 -4.92
C ARG A 87 0.84 3.93 -5.95
N TYR A 88 1.07 2.66 -6.28
CA TYR A 88 1.93 2.30 -7.43
C TYR A 88 1.10 2.20 -8.71
N ASP A 89 1.62 2.80 -9.78
CA ASP A 89 1.20 2.68 -11.18
C ASP A 89 2.43 2.78 -12.12
N LEU A 90 2.23 2.86 -13.44
CA LEU A 90 3.35 2.96 -14.40
C LEU A 90 4.30 4.11 -14.07
N TRP A 91 3.76 5.31 -13.81
CA TRP A 91 4.52 6.55 -13.59
C TRP A 91 5.16 6.63 -12.21
N SER A 92 4.75 5.74 -11.30
CA SER A 92 5.49 5.49 -10.08
C SER A 92 6.70 4.55 -10.28
N ILE A 93 6.84 3.89 -11.43
CA ILE A 93 7.94 2.95 -11.69
C ILE A 93 8.95 3.54 -12.67
N ILE A 94 8.51 4.41 -13.57
CA ILE A 94 9.35 5.12 -14.53
C ILE A 94 9.19 6.62 -14.33
N ASP A 95 10.22 7.41 -14.61
CA ASP A 95 10.03 8.85 -14.67
C ASP A 95 9.21 9.18 -15.93
N PRO A 96 8.22 10.09 -15.88
CA PRO A 96 7.61 10.59 -17.10
C PRO A 96 8.67 11.35 -17.93
N PRO A 97 8.65 11.25 -19.26
CA PRO A 97 9.59 11.98 -20.10
C PRO A 97 9.35 13.48 -19.94
N GLY A 98 10.38 14.20 -19.47
CA GLY A 98 10.37 15.65 -19.28
C GLY A 98 11.80 16.17 -19.16
N ASP A 99 11.99 17.49 -19.35
CA ASP A 99 13.29 18.14 -19.46
C ASP A 99 14.14 18.08 -18.17
N GLY A 100 14.76 16.93 -17.86
CA GLY A 100 15.99 16.76 -17.07
C GLY A 100 16.09 17.39 -15.67
N GLY A 101 15.05 18.06 -15.16
CA GLY A 101 15.01 18.74 -13.89
C GLY A 101 13.67 18.48 -13.27
N ALA A 102 13.68 17.83 -12.09
CA ALA A 102 12.53 17.56 -11.22
C ALA A 102 11.20 18.03 -11.81
N SER A 103 10.66 17.27 -12.76
CA SER A 103 9.43 17.62 -13.45
C SER A 103 8.31 17.42 -12.45
N THR A 104 7.95 18.51 -11.78
CA THR A 104 6.64 18.60 -11.16
C THR A 104 5.66 18.77 -12.31
N SER A 105 5.26 17.66 -12.94
CA SER A 105 4.03 17.61 -13.74
C SER A 105 2.87 17.80 -12.76
N VAL A 106 2.69 19.05 -12.34
CA VAL A 106 1.39 19.47 -11.85
C VAL A 106 0.52 19.41 -13.11
N PRO A 107 -0.58 18.65 -13.15
CA PRO A 107 -1.40 18.41 -14.34
C PRO A 107 -2.18 19.66 -14.82
N PHE A 108 -1.63 20.84 -14.54
CA PHE A 108 -2.22 22.15 -14.66
C PHE A 108 -1.29 23.16 -15.35
N ASP A 109 -0.13 22.76 -15.87
CA ASP A 109 0.69 23.66 -16.70
C ASP A 109 -0.06 24.08 -17.99
N SER A 110 -1.09 23.30 -18.36
CA SER A 110 -1.92 23.48 -19.55
C SER A 110 -3.38 23.89 -19.25
N VAL A 111 -3.84 23.89 -17.98
CA VAL A 111 -5.23 24.27 -17.69
C VAL A 111 -5.39 25.78 -17.79
N GLY A 112 -6.50 26.19 -18.42
CA GLY A 112 -6.89 27.59 -18.56
C GLY A 112 -7.13 28.31 -17.22
N PRO A 113 -7.94 29.38 -17.18
CA PRO A 113 -8.05 30.24 -15.99
C PRO A 113 -8.27 29.43 -14.71
N LEU A 114 -7.57 29.81 -13.64
CA LEU A 114 -7.52 29.22 -12.28
C LEU A 114 -8.87 28.69 -11.75
N ALA A 115 -9.98 29.27 -12.23
CA ALA A 115 -11.35 28.83 -12.01
C ALA A 115 -11.67 27.38 -12.46
N LEU A 116 -10.96 26.82 -13.45
CA LEU A 116 -11.12 25.42 -13.89
C LEU A 116 -10.15 24.47 -13.18
N ALA A 117 -9.00 24.96 -12.71
CA ALA A 117 -8.00 24.14 -12.02
C ALA A 117 -8.53 23.58 -10.69
N VAL A 118 -9.18 24.42 -9.88
CA VAL A 118 -9.74 24.02 -8.57
C VAL A 118 -10.80 22.92 -8.68
N PRO A 119 -11.86 23.03 -9.51
CA PRO A 119 -12.85 21.97 -9.64
C PRO A 119 -12.27 20.70 -10.26
N LEU A 120 -11.31 20.81 -11.19
CA LEU A 120 -10.63 19.65 -11.77
C LEU A 120 -9.78 18.93 -10.73
N LEU A 121 -9.06 19.67 -9.89
CA LEU A 121 -8.31 19.12 -8.75
C LEU A 121 -9.23 18.43 -7.75
N GLY A 122 -10.38 19.06 -7.43
CA GLY A 122 -11.40 18.45 -6.58
C GLY A 122 -11.94 17.14 -7.16
N ALA A 123 -12.24 17.11 -8.45
CA ALA A 123 -12.68 15.91 -9.16
C ALA A 123 -11.60 14.82 -9.14
N TYR A 124 -10.34 15.16 -9.40
CA TYR A 124 -9.20 14.26 -9.30
C TYR A 124 -9.12 13.62 -7.91
N VAL A 125 -9.11 14.43 -6.84
CA VAL A 125 -9.01 13.95 -5.45
C VAL A 125 -10.17 13.01 -5.09
N VAL A 126 -11.38 13.31 -5.55
CA VAL A 126 -12.56 12.46 -5.29
C VAL A 126 -12.46 11.13 -6.03
N VAL A 127 -12.18 11.16 -7.33
CA VAL A 127 -12.11 9.96 -8.17
C VAL A 127 -10.95 9.07 -7.73
N SER A 128 -9.78 9.66 -7.57
CA SER A 128 -8.58 8.96 -7.12
C SER A 128 -8.76 8.43 -5.69
N GLY A 129 -9.31 9.22 -4.76
CA GLY A 129 -9.54 8.76 -3.40
C GLY A 129 -10.54 7.60 -3.32
N ALA A 130 -11.60 7.63 -4.15
CA ALA A 130 -12.55 6.53 -4.28
C ALA A 130 -11.90 5.27 -4.87
N LEU A 131 -11.10 5.39 -5.92
CA LEU A 131 -10.34 4.27 -6.50
C LEU A 131 -9.36 3.68 -5.48
N SER A 132 -8.64 4.53 -4.72
CA SER A 132 -7.78 4.09 -3.62
C SER A 132 -8.55 3.33 -2.54
N ALA A 133 -9.72 3.81 -2.14
CA ALA A 133 -10.56 3.13 -1.15
C ALA A 133 -10.96 1.71 -1.60
N GLY A 134 -11.45 1.58 -2.83
CA GLY A 134 -11.78 0.28 -3.41
C GLY A 134 -10.55 -0.60 -3.53
N TYR A 135 -9.43 -0.07 -4.01
CA TYR A 135 -8.19 -0.81 -4.26
C TYR A 135 -7.55 -1.33 -2.97
N PHE A 136 -7.23 -0.44 -2.02
CA PHE A 136 -6.58 -0.83 -0.76
C PHE A 136 -7.51 -1.65 0.13
N GLY A 137 -8.80 -1.30 0.18
CA GLY A 137 -9.79 -2.10 0.89
C GLY A 137 -9.88 -3.52 0.30
N SER A 138 -9.91 -3.67 -1.02
CA SER A 138 -9.98 -4.99 -1.67
C SER A 138 -8.70 -5.81 -1.50
N ILE A 139 -7.52 -5.17 -1.47
CA ILE A 139 -6.28 -5.87 -1.13
C ILE A 139 -6.34 -6.36 0.31
N ALA A 140 -6.72 -5.51 1.26
CA ALA A 140 -6.81 -5.85 2.67
C ALA A 140 -7.82 -6.99 2.92
N GLU A 141 -9.01 -6.90 2.34
CA GLU A 141 -10.04 -7.95 2.40
C GLU A 141 -9.55 -9.23 1.71
N GLY A 142 -8.88 -9.09 0.56
CA GLY A 142 -8.32 -10.19 -0.21
C GLY A 142 -7.29 -10.99 0.57
N ILE A 143 -6.36 -10.33 1.26
CA ILE A 143 -5.32 -11.00 2.05
C ILE A 143 -5.86 -11.56 3.38
N THR A 144 -6.93 -11.00 3.94
CA THR A 144 -7.49 -11.44 5.24
C THR A 144 -8.62 -12.44 5.12
N THR A 145 -9.35 -12.46 4.01
CA THR A 145 -10.54 -13.31 3.82
C THR A 145 -10.48 -14.19 2.57
N GLY A 146 -9.54 -13.94 1.67
CA GLY A 146 -9.43 -14.65 0.38
C GLY A 146 -10.49 -14.25 -0.65
N ARG A 147 -11.32 -13.24 -0.38
CA ARG A 147 -12.31 -12.64 -1.29
C ARG A 147 -12.25 -11.11 -1.18
N PHE A 148 -12.85 -10.41 -2.13
CA PHE A 148 -12.97 -8.96 -2.05
C PHE A 148 -14.28 -8.45 -2.68
N ASP A 149 -14.80 -7.35 -2.16
CA ASP A 149 -15.87 -6.57 -2.78
C ASP A 149 -15.42 -5.11 -2.95
N PHE A 150 -15.06 -4.74 -4.18
CA PHE A 150 -14.54 -3.41 -4.49
C PHE A 150 -15.55 -2.32 -4.12
N VAL A 151 -16.84 -2.51 -4.44
CA VAL A 151 -17.86 -1.48 -4.23
C VAL A 151 -18.15 -1.31 -2.74
N ALA A 152 -18.21 -2.41 -1.99
CA ALA A 152 -18.33 -2.36 -0.53
C ALA A 152 -17.14 -1.62 0.09
N ASN A 153 -15.92 -1.88 -0.38
CA ASN A 153 -14.71 -1.21 0.09
C ASN A 153 -14.68 0.29 -0.25
N VAL A 154 -15.11 0.69 -1.46
CA VAL A 154 -15.32 2.11 -1.80
C VAL A 154 -16.30 2.75 -0.82
N ARG A 155 -17.48 2.15 -0.58
CA ARG A 155 -18.48 2.72 0.33
C ARG A 155 -17.95 2.85 1.76
N ARG A 156 -17.16 1.88 2.22
CA ARG A 156 -16.60 1.85 3.58
C ARG A 156 -15.47 2.87 3.77
N PHE A 157 -14.60 3.01 2.79
CA PHE A 157 -13.34 3.74 2.95
C PHE A 157 -13.24 5.06 2.15
N ALA A 158 -14.12 5.33 1.17
CA ALA A 158 -14.00 6.49 0.26
C ALA A 158 -13.78 7.81 1.00
N VAL A 159 -14.61 8.12 1.99
CA VAL A 159 -14.50 9.39 2.73
C VAL A 159 -13.11 9.56 3.36
N ARG A 160 -12.55 8.49 3.95
CA ARG A 160 -11.27 8.54 4.65
C ARG A 160 -10.11 8.64 3.66
N LEU A 161 -10.18 7.93 2.54
CA LEU A 161 -9.11 7.94 1.53
C LEU A 161 -9.14 9.21 0.68
N ILE A 162 -10.32 9.76 0.37
CA ILE A 162 -10.48 11.07 -0.26
C ILE A 162 -9.92 12.17 0.65
N ALA A 163 -10.23 12.12 1.96
CA ALA A 163 -9.69 13.10 2.90
C ALA A 163 -8.18 12.98 3.08
N LEU A 164 -7.65 11.74 3.13
CA LEU A 164 -6.20 11.51 3.18
C LEU A 164 -5.50 12.02 1.92
N GLU A 165 -6.09 11.78 0.74
CA GLU A 165 -5.56 12.26 -0.52
C GLU A 165 -5.62 13.78 -0.64
N ALA A 166 -6.72 14.41 -0.22
CA ALA A 166 -6.83 15.87 -0.13
C ALA A 166 -5.74 16.46 0.77
N LEU A 167 -5.44 15.81 1.90
CA LEU A 167 -4.39 16.24 2.83
C LEU A 167 -3.00 16.14 2.20
N VAL A 168 -2.70 15.05 1.48
CA VAL A 168 -1.42 14.89 0.76
C VAL A 168 -1.27 15.96 -0.31
N VAL A 169 -2.30 16.15 -1.15
CA VAL A 169 -2.30 17.19 -2.19
C VAL A 169 -2.11 18.58 -1.58
N ALA A 170 -2.84 18.92 -0.52
CA ALA A 170 -2.69 20.19 0.17
C ALA A 170 -1.29 20.39 0.76
N ALA A 171 -0.70 19.33 1.33
CA ALA A 171 0.66 19.38 1.87
C ALA A 171 1.71 19.62 0.77
N ILE A 172 1.56 18.99 -0.40
CA ILE A 172 2.43 19.20 -1.56
C ILE A 172 2.30 20.64 -2.05
N LEU A 173 1.08 21.14 -2.26
CA LEU A 173 0.86 22.53 -2.70
C LEU A 173 1.46 23.54 -1.72
N LEU A 174 1.33 23.30 -0.42
CA LEU A 174 1.93 24.15 0.61
C LEU A 174 3.47 24.09 0.58
N ALA A 175 4.06 22.92 0.30
CA ALA A 175 5.51 22.75 0.20
C ALA A 175 6.13 23.41 -1.03
N VAL A 176 5.38 23.56 -2.13
CA VAL A 176 5.85 24.22 -3.36
C VAL A 176 6.11 25.72 -3.14
N VAL A 177 5.30 26.40 -2.33
CA VAL A 177 5.44 27.85 -2.07
C VAL A 177 6.83 28.26 -1.55
N PRO A 178 7.36 27.69 -0.45
CA PRO A 178 8.70 28.02 0.03
C PRO A 178 9.80 27.52 -0.91
N LEU A 179 9.57 26.41 -1.62
CA LEU A 179 10.54 25.83 -2.54
C LEU A 179 10.76 26.73 -3.77
N ALA A 180 9.70 27.33 -4.29
CA ALA A 180 9.76 28.31 -5.36
C ALA A 180 10.47 29.61 -4.93
N ALA A 181 10.31 30.01 -3.66
CA ALA A 181 10.97 31.19 -3.11
C ALA A 181 12.46 30.96 -2.80
N PHE A 182 12.86 29.73 -2.47
CA PHE A 182 14.25 29.41 -2.12
C PHE A 182 14.62 27.99 -2.59
N PRO A 183 15.10 27.84 -3.84
CA PRO A 183 15.42 26.55 -4.45
C PRO A 183 16.39 25.65 -3.65
N PRO A 184 17.37 26.16 -2.88
CA PRO A 184 18.22 25.29 -2.05
C PRO A 184 17.46 24.49 -0.96
N LEU A 185 16.21 24.86 -0.63
CA LEU A 185 15.34 24.02 0.21
C LEU A 185 15.01 22.67 -0.43
N LEU A 186 15.21 22.50 -1.73
CA LEU A 186 14.92 21.25 -2.44
C LEU A 186 15.60 20.05 -1.81
N VAL A 187 16.88 20.17 -1.43
CA VAL A 187 17.63 19.08 -0.79
C VAL A 187 16.97 18.68 0.53
N PHE A 188 16.57 19.66 1.33
CA PHE A 188 15.88 19.40 2.60
C PHE A 188 14.48 18.83 2.40
N ALA A 189 13.76 19.30 1.38
CA ALA A 189 12.43 18.80 1.03
C ALA A 189 12.49 17.33 0.57
N VAL A 190 13.48 16.96 -0.25
CA VAL A 190 13.70 15.58 -0.70
C VAL A 190 14.02 14.67 0.48
N VAL A 191 14.92 15.10 1.38
CA VAL A 191 15.26 14.33 2.58
C VAL A 191 14.05 14.19 3.52
N ALA A 192 13.29 15.27 3.72
CA ALA A 192 12.08 15.25 4.54
C ALA A 192 11.03 14.32 3.95
N LEU A 193 10.80 14.36 2.63
CA LEU A 193 9.88 13.48 1.93
C LEU A 193 10.30 12.01 2.10
N LEU A 194 11.59 11.69 1.95
CA LEU A 194 12.10 10.34 2.14
C LEU A 194 11.82 9.82 3.56
N VAL A 195 12.09 10.65 4.57
CA VAL A 195 11.85 10.31 5.97
C VAL A 195 10.35 10.12 6.23
N LEU A 196 9.50 11.01 5.72
CA LEU A 196 8.05 10.93 5.87
C LEU A 196 7.49 9.68 5.19
N SER A 197 7.91 9.39 3.95
CA SER A 197 7.52 8.17 3.23
C SER A 197 7.94 6.93 4.01
N TYR A 198 9.16 6.89 4.55
CA TYR A 198 9.60 5.77 5.40
C TYR A 198 8.76 5.60 6.67
N LEU A 199 8.47 6.69 7.38
CA LEU A 199 7.74 6.65 8.64
C LEU A 199 6.25 6.35 8.47
N PHE A 200 5.66 6.77 7.35
CA PHE A 200 4.21 6.73 7.14
C PHE A 200 3.76 5.83 5.99
N PHE A 201 4.64 5.07 5.33
CA PHE A 201 4.22 4.09 4.31
C PHE A 201 3.13 3.11 4.80
N PRO A 202 3.05 2.68 6.07
CA PRO A 202 2.00 1.77 6.50
C PRO A 202 0.63 2.43 6.66
N THR A 203 0.53 3.76 6.64
CA THR A 203 -0.68 4.49 7.06
C THR A 203 -1.93 4.04 6.32
N VAL A 204 -1.85 3.90 4.99
CA VAL A 204 -3.00 3.46 4.17
C VAL A 204 -3.40 2.03 4.51
N TYR A 205 -2.42 1.13 4.60
CA TYR A 205 -2.66 -0.27 4.91
C TYR A 205 -3.23 -0.46 6.32
N VAL A 206 -2.72 0.26 7.32
CA VAL A 206 -3.26 0.24 8.69
C VAL A 206 -4.69 0.79 8.71
N LEU A 207 -4.97 1.84 7.94
CA LEU A 207 -6.31 2.42 7.85
C LEU A 207 -7.32 1.37 7.38
N VAL A 208 -7.00 0.61 6.33
CA VAL A 208 -7.92 -0.40 5.76
C VAL A 208 -7.90 -1.74 6.51
N LEU A 209 -6.73 -2.22 6.95
CA LEU A 209 -6.58 -3.51 7.65
C LEU A 209 -7.19 -3.48 9.04
N GLU A 210 -7.01 -2.37 9.76
CA GLU A 210 -7.50 -2.22 11.13
C GLU A 210 -8.79 -1.37 11.20
N ASP A 211 -9.38 -0.99 10.05
CA ASP A 211 -10.55 -0.11 9.94
C ASP A 211 -10.45 1.16 10.81
N ARG A 212 -9.30 1.84 10.74
CA ARG A 212 -9.01 3.02 11.58
C ARG A 212 -9.39 4.34 10.91
N GLY A 213 -9.54 5.38 11.72
CA GLY A 213 -9.52 6.77 11.24
C GLY A 213 -8.10 7.23 10.91
N ILE A 214 -7.97 8.30 10.10
CA ILE A 214 -6.68 8.79 9.57
C ILE A 214 -5.67 9.05 10.69
N GLU A 215 -6.04 9.82 11.72
CA GLU A 215 -5.14 10.19 12.81
C GLU A 215 -4.65 8.96 13.61
N SER A 216 -5.57 8.02 13.89
CA SER A 216 -5.23 6.77 14.57
C SER A 216 -4.33 5.89 13.70
N ALA A 217 -4.56 5.85 12.39
CA ALA A 217 -3.75 5.11 11.43
C ALA A 217 -2.34 5.69 11.30
N ILE A 218 -2.17 7.03 11.29
CA ILE A 218 -0.87 7.70 11.27
C ILE A 218 -0.07 7.37 12.53
N ARG A 219 -0.68 7.52 13.71
CA ARG A 219 -0.02 7.20 15.00
C ARG A 219 0.38 5.73 15.07
N ARG A 220 -0.51 4.84 14.63
CA ARG A 220 -0.25 3.40 14.57
C ARG A 220 0.88 3.07 13.59
N ALA A 221 0.86 3.64 12.38
CA ALA A 221 1.91 3.44 11.37
C ALA A 221 3.29 3.86 11.90
N TYR A 222 3.39 5.04 12.51
CA TYR A 222 4.64 5.50 13.14
C TYR A 222 5.12 4.52 14.23
N GLY A 223 4.21 4.06 15.08
CA GLY A 223 4.52 3.04 16.10
C GLY A 223 5.01 1.71 15.51
N LEU A 224 4.43 1.28 14.39
CA LEU A 224 4.86 0.06 13.69
C LEU A 224 6.25 0.19 13.10
N VAL A 225 6.54 1.30 12.41
CA VAL A 225 7.85 1.55 11.78
C VAL A 225 8.95 1.70 12.83
N THR A 226 8.70 2.46 13.91
CA THR A 226 9.69 2.65 14.97
C THR A 226 10.02 1.36 15.73
N ARG A 227 9.03 0.48 15.92
CA ARG A 227 9.20 -0.83 16.57
C ARG A 227 9.89 -1.86 15.67
N HIS A 228 9.44 -2.01 14.44
CA HIS A 228 9.89 -3.10 13.55
C HIS A 228 11.06 -2.71 12.65
N ARG A 229 11.29 -1.41 12.46
CA ARG A 229 12.34 -0.84 11.61
C ARG A 229 12.47 -1.58 10.26
N PRO A 230 11.43 -1.59 9.42
CA PRO A 230 11.38 -2.36 8.17
C PRO A 230 12.27 -1.78 7.05
N LEU A 231 13.45 -1.26 7.39
CA LEU A 231 14.36 -0.55 6.47
C LEU A 231 14.77 -1.42 5.29
N TRP A 232 15.11 -2.69 5.52
CA TRP A 232 15.46 -3.59 4.43
C TRP A 232 14.31 -3.89 3.47
N PHE A 233 13.07 -3.98 3.97
CA PHE A 233 11.91 -4.14 3.10
C PHE A 233 11.68 -2.88 2.26
N PHE A 234 11.77 -1.71 2.89
CA PHE A 234 11.64 -0.42 2.22
C PHE A 234 12.68 -0.24 1.11
N LEU A 235 13.95 -0.55 1.40
CA LEU A 235 15.05 -0.51 0.41
C LEU A 235 14.89 -1.58 -0.67
N ALA A 236 14.44 -2.79 -0.33
CA ALA A 236 14.22 -3.84 -1.30
C ALA A 236 13.10 -3.48 -2.28
N LEU A 237 12.02 -2.84 -1.80
CA LEU A 237 10.94 -2.38 -2.67
C LEU A 237 11.42 -1.26 -3.59
N ALA A 238 12.18 -0.29 -3.07
CA ALA A 238 12.79 0.76 -3.87
C ALA A 238 13.75 0.20 -4.95
N ALA A 239 14.55 -0.80 -4.60
CA ALA A 239 15.44 -1.49 -5.54
C ALA A 239 14.65 -2.30 -6.58
N ALA A 240 13.55 -2.94 -6.21
CA ALA A 240 12.68 -3.67 -7.13
C ALA A 240 12.03 -2.72 -8.15
N THR A 241 11.53 -1.55 -7.71
CA THR A 241 11.05 -0.52 -8.62
C THR A 241 12.14 -0.03 -9.57
N ALA A 242 13.36 0.23 -9.07
CA ALA A 242 14.47 0.64 -9.91
C ALA A 242 14.88 -0.43 -10.94
N LEU A 243 14.77 -1.70 -10.59
CA LEU A 243 15.03 -2.79 -11.52
C LEU A 243 13.95 -2.89 -12.60
N CYS A 244 12.68 -2.66 -12.24
CA CYS A 244 11.56 -2.63 -13.17
C CYS A 244 11.56 -1.38 -14.06
N SER A 245 12.13 -0.26 -13.60
CA SER A 245 12.09 1.02 -14.33
C SER A 245 12.77 0.94 -15.70
N VAL A 246 13.92 0.27 -15.79
CA VAL A 246 14.73 0.20 -17.02
C VAL A 246 13.98 -0.47 -18.17
N PRO A 247 13.48 -1.72 -18.06
CA PRO A 247 12.75 -2.34 -19.15
C PRO A 247 11.40 -1.65 -19.44
N LEU A 248 10.71 -1.15 -18.40
CA LEU A 248 9.44 -0.46 -18.59
C LEU A 248 9.61 0.89 -19.28
N SER A 249 10.66 1.65 -18.97
CA SER A 249 10.95 2.93 -19.63
C SER A 249 11.38 2.72 -21.08
N ALA A 250 12.22 1.73 -21.36
CA ALA A 250 12.60 1.38 -22.73
C ALA A 250 11.38 1.04 -23.59
N LEU A 251 10.41 0.31 -23.03
CA LEU A 251 9.16 0.02 -23.70
C LEU A 251 8.28 1.28 -23.82
N ALA A 252 8.09 2.03 -22.74
CA ALA A 252 7.18 3.16 -22.71
C ALA A 252 7.62 4.31 -23.62
N TYR A 253 8.92 4.60 -23.70
CA TYR A 253 9.45 5.70 -24.49
C TYR A 253 9.59 5.37 -25.98
N SER A 254 9.23 4.16 -26.40
CA SER A 254 9.16 3.80 -27.82
C SER A 254 7.93 4.39 -28.54
N GLY A 255 7.11 5.16 -27.83
CA GLY A 255 5.93 5.87 -28.34
C GLY A 255 4.63 5.50 -27.61
N PRO A 256 3.49 6.08 -28.02
CA PRO A 256 2.24 6.01 -27.26
C PRO A 256 1.63 4.60 -27.20
N VAL A 257 1.72 3.82 -28.28
CA VAL A 257 1.24 2.43 -28.28
C VAL A 257 2.10 1.55 -27.36
N PRO A 258 3.45 1.56 -27.48
CA PRO A 258 4.31 0.93 -26.49
C PRO A 258 4.10 1.40 -25.04
N ALA A 259 3.79 2.68 -24.80
CA ALA A 259 3.43 3.19 -23.47
C ALA A 259 2.18 2.53 -22.88
N VAL A 260 1.14 2.31 -23.70
CA VAL A 260 -0.05 1.56 -23.27
C VAL A 260 0.32 0.10 -22.95
N VAL A 261 1.18 -0.54 -23.75
CA VAL A 261 1.65 -1.90 -23.46
C VAL A 261 2.46 -1.93 -22.16
N ALA A 262 3.33 -0.94 -21.94
CA ALA A 262 4.07 -0.78 -20.70
C ALA A 262 3.13 -0.62 -19.50
N ALA A 263 2.04 0.14 -19.62
CA ALA A 263 1.03 0.28 -18.58
C ALA A 263 0.34 -1.06 -18.27
N VAL A 264 0.00 -1.84 -19.29
CA VAL A 264 -0.59 -3.18 -19.12
C VAL A 264 0.36 -4.14 -18.41
N VAL A 265 1.66 -4.08 -18.71
CA VAL A 265 2.69 -4.90 -18.04
C VAL A 265 2.97 -4.40 -16.62
N ALA A 266 3.00 -3.09 -16.40
CA ALA A 266 3.27 -2.47 -15.11
C ALA A 266 2.13 -2.68 -14.11
N ALA A 267 0.88 -2.76 -14.57
CA ALA A 267 -0.29 -2.92 -13.72
C ALA A 267 -0.23 -4.12 -12.74
N PRO A 268 0.05 -5.37 -13.17
CA PRO A 268 0.21 -6.49 -12.25
C PRO A 268 1.47 -6.37 -11.37
N ILE A 269 2.54 -5.72 -11.84
CA ILE A 269 3.76 -5.47 -11.06
C ILE A 269 3.44 -4.50 -9.91
N ALA A 270 2.76 -3.40 -10.21
CA ALA A 270 2.29 -2.44 -9.23
C ALA A 270 1.34 -3.09 -8.21
N LEU A 271 0.44 -3.98 -8.66
CA LEU A 271 -0.39 -4.78 -7.75
C LEU A 271 0.47 -5.65 -6.83
N ALA A 272 1.48 -6.35 -7.36
CA ALA A 272 2.37 -7.18 -6.57
C ALA A 272 3.12 -6.38 -5.50
N PHE A 273 3.60 -5.18 -5.81
CA PHE A 273 4.24 -4.29 -4.83
C PHE A 273 3.27 -3.87 -3.72
N ASN A 274 2.03 -3.49 -4.07
CA ASN A 274 1.02 -3.13 -3.08
C ASN A 274 0.60 -4.31 -2.20
N VAL A 275 0.48 -5.51 -2.76
CA VAL A 275 0.16 -6.74 -2.00
C VAL A 275 1.32 -7.09 -1.07
N ALA A 276 2.57 -7.02 -1.53
CA ALA A 276 3.75 -7.27 -0.71
C ALA A 276 3.85 -6.27 0.47
N ALA A 277 3.56 -4.99 0.22
CA ALA A 277 3.50 -3.96 1.25
C ALA A 277 2.36 -4.23 2.25
N ALA A 278 1.17 -4.59 1.77
CA ALA A 278 0.04 -4.94 2.62
C ALA A 278 0.34 -6.16 3.52
N LEU A 279 0.92 -7.23 2.96
CA LEU A 279 1.35 -8.41 3.72
C LEU A 279 2.43 -8.07 4.75
N LYS A 280 3.38 -7.20 4.39
CA LYS A 280 4.42 -6.75 5.33
C LYS A 280 3.81 -5.95 6.48
N VAL A 281 2.86 -5.05 6.19
CA VAL A 281 2.16 -4.27 7.22
C VAL A 281 1.29 -5.16 8.09
N ALA A 282 0.54 -6.09 7.51
CA ALA A 282 -0.26 -7.07 8.25
C ALA A 282 0.61 -7.86 9.24
N ALA A 283 1.78 -8.33 8.78
CA ALA A 283 2.74 -9.03 9.64
C ALA A 283 3.32 -8.16 10.76
N MET A 284 3.52 -6.85 10.54
CA MET A 284 3.96 -5.93 11.60
C MET A 284 2.82 -5.58 12.57
N ALA A 285 1.57 -5.62 12.11
CA ALA A 285 0.39 -5.26 12.86
C ALA A 285 -0.25 -6.46 13.59
N ASP A 286 0.33 -7.66 13.47
CA ASP A 286 -0.20 -8.93 13.98
C ASP A 286 -1.61 -9.22 13.43
N VAL A 287 -1.83 -8.94 12.15
CA VAL A 287 -3.08 -9.25 11.43
C VAL A 287 -2.92 -10.55 10.65
N ASP A 288 -3.84 -11.49 10.88
CA ASP A 288 -3.84 -12.79 10.22
C ASP A 288 -4.15 -12.67 8.72
N ALA A 289 -3.23 -13.16 7.89
CA ALA A 289 -3.42 -13.28 6.45
C ALA A 289 -3.69 -14.74 6.06
N VAL A 290 -4.64 -14.93 5.15
CA VAL A 290 -4.98 -16.23 4.56
C VAL A 290 -3.83 -16.69 3.66
N ARG A 291 -3.71 -18.01 3.47
CA ARG A 291 -2.70 -18.60 2.58
C ARG A 291 -3.23 -18.80 1.17
#